data_AF-A0A524GPQ0-F1
#
_entry.id   AF-A0A524GPQ0-F1
#
_cell.length_a   1.000
_cell.length_b   1.000
_cell.length_c   1.000
_cell.angle_alpha   90.00
_cell.angle_beta   90.00
_cell.angle_gamma   90.00
#
_symmetry.space_group_name_H-M   'P 1'
#
loop_
_entity.id
_entity.type
_entity.pdbx_description
1 polymer ?
#
loop_
_entity_poly.entity_id
_entity_poly.type
_entity_poly.pdbx_seq_one_letter_code
_entity_poly.pdbx_strand_id
1 'polypeptide(L)' 'PNDPNVRNWKPGGYLDRLPKDPWGNPYQYLSPGNNGEVDIFTLGRDGRPGGEGLDADIGNWDPE' A
#
# COMPACT_ATOMS: atom_id res chain seq x y z
N PRO A 1 19.12 1.87 -2.32
CA PRO A 1 18.93 3.23 -1.75
C PRO A 1 20.23 3.75 -1.11
N ASN A 2 20.69 4.92 -1.55
CA ASN A 2 21.92 5.57 -1.06
C ASN A 2 21.62 6.74 -0.10
N ASP A 3 20.48 6.69 0.60
CA ASP A 3 20.14 7.72 1.58
C ASP A 3 20.95 7.48 2.88
N PRO A 4 21.79 8.43 3.31
CA PRO A 4 22.65 8.29 4.47
C PRO A 4 21.90 8.20 5.81
N ASN A 5 20.60 8.54 5.85
CA ASN A 5 19.78 8.43 7.06
C ASN A 5 19.18 7.04 7.26
N VAL A 6 19.25 6.17 6.25
CA VAL A 6 18.67 4.83 6.32
C VAL A 6 19.61 3.92 7.11
N ARG A 7 19.25 3.68 8.36
CA ARG A 7 19.97 2.74 9.24
C ARG A 7 19.54 1.31 8.91
N ASN A 8 20.50 0.40 8.76
CA ASN A 8 20.28 -1.05 8.61
C ASN A 8 19.43 -1.46 7.40
N TRP A 9 19.60 -0.82 6.24
CA TRP A 9 18.96 -1.29 5.01
C TRP A 9 19.38 -2.73 4.70
N LYS A 10 18.41 -3.64 4.59
CA LYS A 10 18.68 -5.05 4.30
C LYS A 10 19.25 -5.20 2.88
N PRO A 11 20.43 -5.82 2.69
CA PRO A 11 20.92 -6.18 1.36
C PRO A 11 19.91 -7.06 0.63
N GLY A 12 19.60 -6.70 -0.62
CA GLY A 12 18.53 -7.35 -1.40
C GLY A 12 17.12 -6.81 -1.17
N GLY A 13 16.91 -5.87 -0.23
CA GLY A 13 15.61 -5.25 0.02
C GLY A 13 14.68 -6.05 0.94
N TYR A 14 13.42 -5.62 1.00
CA TYR A 14 12.39 -6.13 1.92
C TYR A 14 11.28 -6.94 1.23
N LEU A 15 11.14 -6.80 -0.09
CA LEU A 15 10.19 -7.52 -0.93
C LEU A 15 10.92 -7.93 -2.21
N ASP A 16 10.78 -9.20 -2.61
CA ASP A 16 11.35 -9.68 -3.87
C ASP A 16 10.59 -9.12 -5.08
N ARG A 17 9.27 -8.98 -4.95
CA ARG A 17 8.37 -8.37 -5.94
C ARG A 17 7.20 -7.72 -5.23
N LEU A 18 6.83 -6.53 -5.68
CA LEU A 18 5.58 -5.91 -5.23
C LEU A 18 4.39 -6.65 -5.86
N PRO A 19 3.49 -7.24 -5.05
CA PRO A 19 2.26 -7.81 -5.57
C PRO A 19 1.37 -6.69 -6.13
N LYS A 20 0.52 -7.07 -7.09
CA LYS A 20 -0.58 -6.23 -7.54
C LYS A 20 -1.81 -6.59 -6.73
N ASP A 21 -2.75 -5.66 -6.65
CA ASP A 21 -4.07 -5.91 -6.11
C ASP A 21 -4.82 -6.98 -6.98
N PRO A 22 -6.02 -7.44 -6.55
CA PRO A 22 -6.82 -8.40 -7.31
C PRO A 22 -7.24 -7.93 -8.71
N TRP A 23 -7.18 -6.63 -9.00
CA TRP A 23 -7.58 -6.01 -10.26
C TRP A 23 -6.40 -5.65 -11.16
N GLY A 24 -5.18 -5.92 -10.71
CA GLY A 24 -3.94 -5.68 -11.46
C GLY A 24 -3.32 -4.29 -11.26
N ASN A 25 -3.85 -3.48 -10.34
CA ASN A 25 -3.31 -2.17 -9.99
C ASN A 25 -2.21 -2.28 -8.92
N PRO A 26 -1.33 -1.27 -8.81
CA PRO A 26 -0.38 -1.17 -7.71
C PRO A 26 -1.09 -0.77 -6.42
N TYR A 27 -0.67 -1.35 -5.30
CA TYR A 27 -1.06 -0.89 -3.97
C TYR A 27 -0.59 0.56 -3.72
N GLN A 28 -1.42 1.31 -3.01
CA GLN A 28 -1.14 2.66 -2.52
C GLN A 28 -0.46 2.58 -1.16
N TYR A 29 0.46 3.52 -0.91
CA TYR A 29 1.18 3.66 0.34
C TYR A 29 1.21 5.14 0.77
N LEU A 30 0.90 5.40 2.03
CA LEU A 30 0.97 6.72 2.63
C LEU A 30 1.73 6.66 3.97
N SER A 31 2.67 7.60 4.16
CA SER A 31 3.35 7.83 5.44
C SER A 31 3.69 9.32 5.58
N PRO A 32 3.21 10.02 6.64
CA PRO A 32 2.31 9.52 7.69
C PRO A 32 0.93 9.14 7.14
N GLY A 33 0.37 8.02 7.64
CA GLY A 33 -0.97 7.56 7.26
C GLY A 33 -2.08 8.51 7.75
N ASN A 34 -3.23 8.46 7.11
CA ASN A 34 -4.45 9.12 7.58
C ASN A 34 -5.18 8.26 8.63
N ASN A 35 -5.03 6.94 8.56
CA ASN A 35 -5.70 5.99 9.46
C ASN A 35 -4.76 5.36 10.49
N GLY A 36 -3.46 5.63 10.41
CA GLY A 36 -2.45 5.14 11.33
C GLY A 36 -1.06 5.71 11.02
N GLU A 37 0.00 5.04 11.48
CA GLU A 37 1.38 5.44 11.17
C GLU A 37 1.66 5.31 9.66
N VAL A 38 1.13 4.26 9.05
CA VAL A 38 1.19 3.99 7.62
C VAL A 38 -0.14 3.45 7.12
N ASP A 39 -0.52 3.89 5.93
CA ASP A 39 -1.67 3.36 5.22
C ASP A 39 -1.19 2.59 3.99
N ILE A 40 -1.62 1.33 3.86
CA ILE A 40 -1.39 0.47 2.70
C ILE A 40 -2.75 0.00 2.21
N PHE A 41 -3.13 0.34 0.97
CA PHE A 41 -4.49 0.10 0.48
C PHE A 41 -4.60 -0.02 -1.03
N THR A 42 -5.76 -0.48 -1.49
CA THR A 42 -6.16 -0.58 -2.89
C THR A 42 -7.43 0.23 -3.13
N LEU A 43 -7.55 0.85 -4.30
CA LEU A 43 -8.67 1.71 -4.70
C LEU A 43 -9.81 0.92 -5.38
N GLY A 44 -10.03 -0.32 -4.95
CA GLY A 44 -10.98 -1.21 -5.61
C GLY A 44 -10.68 -1.49 -7.10
N ARG A 45 -11.69 -2.01 -7.79
CA ARG A 45 -11.64 -2.33 -9.23
C ARG A 45 -11.55 -1.10 -10.11
N ASP A 46 -12.21 0.00 -9.74
CA ASP A 46 -12.31 1.20 -10.57
C ASP A 46 -11.06 2.08 -10.48
N GLY A 47 -10.20 1.83 -9.50
CA GLY A 47 -8.94 2.53 -9.31
C GLY A 47 -9.15 3.96 -8.81
N ARG A 48 -10.27 4.25 -8.13
CA ARG A 48 -10.62 5.58 -7.64
C ARG A 48 -10.94 5.54 -6.15
N PRO A 49 -10.69 6.64 -5.42
CA PRO A 49 -11.09 6.73 -4.02
C PRO A 49 -12.60 6.63 -3.84
N GLY A 50 -13.03 5.92 -2.79
CA GLY A 50 -14.41 5.69 -2.42
C GLY A 50 -14.96 4.39 -3.00
N GLY A 51 -16.15 4.46 -3.59
CA GLY A 51 -16.85 3.29 -4.14
C GLY A 51 -17.51 2.41 -3.08
N GLU A 52 -18.23 1.39 -3.55
CA GLU A 52 -18.89 0.39 -2.72
C GLU A 52 -18.69 -1.01 -3.33
N GLY A 53 -18.76 -2.05 -2.50
CA GLY A 53 -18.58 -3.43 -2.94
C GLY A 53 -17.19 -3.65 -3.55
N LEU A 54 -17.14 -4.07 -4.83
CA LEU A 54 -15.88 -4.34 -5.53
C LEU A 54 -15.10 -3.07 -5.90
N ASP A 55 -15.75 -1.92 -5.86
CA ASP A 55 -15.14 -0.63 -6.15
C ASP A 55 -14.71 0.07 -4.85
N ALA A 56 -14.93 -0.54 -3.67
CA ALA A 56 -14.56 0.04 -2.39
C ALA A 56 -13.04 0.08 -2.18
N ASP A 57 -12.58 1.13 -1.51
CA ASP A 57 -11.23 1.21 -0.96
C ASP A 57 -11.03 0.16 0.14
N ILE A 58 -9.97 -0.65 0.03
CA ILE A 58 -9.63 -1.69 1.02
C ILE A 58 -8.21 -1.45 1.52
N GLY A 59 -8.05 -1.25 2.83
CA GLY A 59 -6.77 -0.88 3.44
C GLY A 59 -6.48 -1.60 4.75
N ASN A 60 -5.22 -1.51 5.20
CA ASN A 60 -4.74 -2.16 6.43
C ASN A 60 -5.40 -1.67 7.74
N TRP A 61 -6.15 -0.58 7.69
CA TRP A 61 -6.89 -0.03 8.84
C TRP A 61 -8.24 -0.70 9.07
N ASP A 62 -8.77 -1.42 8.06
CA ASP A 62 -10.04 -2.13 8.15
C ASP A 62 -9.76 -3.63 8.02
N PRO A 63 -9.31 -4.29 9.11
CA PRO A 63 -9.19 -5.73 9.14
C PRO A 63 -10.62 -6.27 9.18
N GLU A 64 -11.14 -6.76 8.04
CA GLU A 64 -12.38 -7.54 8.02
C GLU A 64 -12.47 -8.55 9.17
#